data_AF-A0A843CE96-F1
#
_entry.id   AF-A0A843CE96-F1
#
_cell.length_a   1.000
_cell.length_b   1.000
_cell.length_c   1.000
_cell.angle_alpha   90.00
_cell.angle_beta   90.00
_cell.angle_gamma   90.00
#
_symmetry.space_group_name_H-M   'P 1'
#
loop_
_entity.id
_entity.type
_entity.pdbx_description
1 polymer ?
#
loop_
_entity_poly.entity_id
_entity_poly.type
_entity_poly.pdbx_seq_one_letter_code
_entity_poly.pdbx_strand_id
1 'polypeptide(L)'
;MSENNSNNSEIKESRIIITESNEMLPKSLLESSSEFEGSRSRITFEEFTDERMLVSYDAFGNKQMKIKVLEVSDENPPSKWKFGDRVKVSKILVTIKHLSTQEVEEGEFDIEAIERELAEKRHYSSTNRWVPANDIKNGYVLGSRHTTLISDASALDYIIF
;
A
#
# COMPACT_ATOMS: atom_id res chain seq x y z
N MET A 1 -29.67 49.47 -39.14
CA MET A 1 -29.21 48.72 -40.33
C MET A 1 -27.70 48.88 -40.37
N SER A 2 -27.01 47.93 -39.73
CA SER A 2 -26.22 46.85 -40.36
C SER A 2 -24.79 47.34 -40.65
N GLU A 3 -23.82 47.05 -39.77
CA GLU A 3 -22.93 45.84 -39.84
C GLU A 3 -22.08 45.86 -41.12
N ASN A 4 -20.82 45.46 -41.16
CA ASN A 4 -19.76 45.11 -40.22
C ASN A 4 -18.55 44.82 -41.12
N ASN A 5 -17.35 44.93 -40.54
CA ASN A 5 -16.18 44.08 -40.80
C ASN A 5 -15.54 43.97 -42.19
N SER A 6 -14.21 44.06 -42.17
CA SER A 6 -13.27 42.96 -42.44
C SER A 6 -11.98 43.56 -43.00
N ASN A 7 -10.90 43.58 -42.22
CA ASN A 7 -9.86 42.54 -42.10
C ASN A 7 -8.79 42.61 -43.20
N ASN A 8 -7.56 42.40 -42.72
CA ASN A 8 -6.39 41.81 -43.39
C ASN A 8 -5.52 42.74 -44.24
N SER A 9 -4.27 42.93 -43.84
CA SER A 9 -3.05 42.27 -44.38
C SER A 9 -2.11 43.42 -44.81
N GLU A 10 -0.78 43.43 -44.63
CA GLU A 10 0.23 42.43 -44.97
C GLU A 10 1.51 42.66 -44.16
N ILE A 11 2.26 41.56 -44.02
CA ILE A 11 3.59 41.40 -43.43
C ILE A 11 4.66 41.67 -44.50
N LYS A 12 5.84 42.18 -44.12
CA LYS A 12 7.17 41.87 -44.71
C LYS A 12 8.28 42.32 -43.74
N GLU A 13 8.83 41.37 -42.98
CA GLU A 13 10.20 40.80 -43.11
C GLU A 13 11.32 41.81 -42.80
N SER A 14 11.91 41.79 -41.60
CA SER A 14 12.91 40.85 -41.04
C SER A 14 14.34 41.41 -41.11
N ARG A 15 14.85 41.82 -39.95
CA ARG A 15 16.29 41.83 -39.68
C ARG A 15 16.50 41.52 -38.21
N ILE A 16 16.90 40.28 -37.96
CA ILE A 16 17.22 39.73 -36.65
C ILE A 16 18.54 40.37 -36.21
N ILE A 17 18.53 41.08 -35.07
CA ILE A 17 19.73 41.42 -34.31
C ILE A 17 19.65 40.57 -33.05
N ILE A 18 20.56 39.60 -32.95
CA ILE A 18 20.73 38.75 -31.77
C ILE A 18 21.54 39.57 -30.76
N THR A 19 20.92 39.94 -29.64
CA THR A 19 21.62 40.39 -28.43
C THR A 19 21.06 39.64 -27.24
N GLU A 20 21.88 38.71 -26.76
CA GLU A 20 21.95 38.08 -25.44
C GLU A 20 20.65 37.94 -24.63
N SER A 21 20.15 36.71 -24.62
CA SER A 21 19.09 36.17 -23.77
C SER A 21 19.38 36.41 -22.28
N ASN A 22 18.76 37.44 -21.71
CA ASN A 22 18.51 37.51 -20.27
C ASN A 22 17.06 37.04 -20.02
N GLU A 23 16.84 35.73 -20.13
CA GLU A 23 15.59 35.13 -19.68
C GLU A 23 15.59 35.14 -18.14
N MET A 24 14.89 36.13 -17.57
CA MET A 24 14.45 36.08 -16.19
C MET A 24 13.53 34.87 -16.01
N LEU A 25 14.09 33.73 -15.61
CA LEU A 25 13.32 32.65 -15.02
C LEU A 25 12.58 33.20 -13.79
N PRO A 26 11.28 32.91 -13.60
CA PRO A 26 10.53 33.46 -12.48
C PRO A 26 11.06 32.85 -11.18
N LYS A 27 11.86 33.64 -10.43
CA LYS A 27 12.33 33.32 -9.07
C LYS A 27 11.18 32.89 -8.14
N SER A 28 9.95 33.28 -8.46
CA SER A 28 8.73 32.89 -7.73
C SER A 28 8.46 31.38 -7.69
N LEU A 29 9.08 30.57 -8.55
CA LEU A 29 8.91 29.11 -8.54
C LEU A 29 9.96 28.38 -7.69
N LEU A 30 11.05 29.07 -7.31
CA LEU A 30 12.13 28.53 -6.48
C LEU A 30 12.06 29.04 -5.03
N GLU A 31 11.45 30.21 -4.80
CA GLU A 31 11.29 30.81 -3.46
C GLU A 31 10.36 29.98 -2.54
N SER A 32 9.47 29.15 -3.10
CA SER A 32 8.54 28.31 -2.34
C SER A 32 9.19 27.05 -1.72
N SER A 33 10.51 26.91 -1.82
CA SER A 33 11.25 25.81 -1.18
C SER A 33 12.23 26.25 -0.08
N SER A 34 12.42 27.55 0.13
CA SER A 34 13.45 28.07 1.07
C SER A 34 12.93 28.88 2.26
N GLU A 35 11.63 29.11 2.39
CA GLU A 35 11.03 29.73 3.59
C GLU A 35 10.04 28.78 4.29
N PHE A 36 10.57 27.67 4.83
CA PHE A 36 9.87 26.88 5.86
C PHE A 36 10.75 26.67 7.09
N GLU A 37 11.45 27.72 7.52
CA GLU A 37 11.99 27.80 8.88
C GLU A 37 10.85 28.26 9.82
N GLY A 38 9.96 27.35 10.20
CA GLY A 38 8.83 27.80 11.03
C GLY A 38 7.77 26.81 11.48
N SER A 39 7.91 25.50 11.25
CA SER A 39 7.28 24.50 12.12
C SER A 39 7.91 23.13 11.88
N ARG A 40 8.88 22.76 12.72
CA ARG A 40 9.25 21.35 12.89
C ARG A 40 8.08 20.65 13.59
N SER A 41 6.98 20.44 12.87
CA SER A 41 6.06 19.37 13.20
C SER A 41 6.89 18.09 13.20
N ARG A 42 6.85 17.36 14.32
CA ARG A 42 7.61 16.11 14.52
C ARG A 42 6.98 14.98 13.69
N ILE A 43 6.77 15.18 12.40
CA ILE A 43 6.43 14.11 11.47
C ILE A 43 7.75 13.57 10.95
N THR A 44 8.35 12.68 11.74
CA THR A 44 9.48 11.85 11.33
C THR A 44 9.08 11.07 10.09
N PHE A 45 9.85 11.23 9.02
CA PHE A 45 9.59 10.63 7.70
C PHE A 45 9.54 9.08 7.74
N GLU A 46 10.06 8.46 8.82
CA GLU A 46 10.03 7.02 9.07
C GLU A 46 8.63 6.37 9.20
N GLU A 47 7.54 7.11 9.42
CA GLU A 47 6.22 6.51 9.67
C GLU A 47 5.34 6.36 8.41
N PHE A 48 5.83 6.74 7.23
CA PHE A 48 5.11 6.50 5.98
C PHE A 48 5.36 5.06 5.49
N THR A 49 4.49 4.14 5.91
CA THR A 49 4.44 2.82 5.29
C THR A 49 3.75 2.95 3.93
N ASP A 50 4.41 2.54 2.86
CA ASP A 50 3.78 2.51 1.53
C ASP A 50 2.59 1.54 1.55
N GLU A 51 1.39 2.07 1.31
CA GLU A 51 0.16 1.28 1.30
C GLU A 51 0.20 0.16 0.26
N ARG A 52 0.95 0.33 -0.83
CA ARG A 52 1.10 -0.68 -1.89
C ARG A 52 1.77 -1.95 -1.37
N MET A 53 2.60 -1.84 -0.34
CA MET A 53 3.25 -2.99 0.29
C MET A 53 2.30 -3.76 1.21
N LEU A 54 1.18 -3.17 1.62
CA LEU A 54 0.18 -3.77 2.51
C LEU A 54 -0.98 -4.43 1.76
N VAL A 55 -0.98 -4.36 0.43
CA VAL A 55 -2.04 -4.89 -0.43
C VAL A 55 -1.46 -5.99 -1.31
N SER A 56 -2.20 -7.07 -1.48
CA SER A 56 -1.92 -8.10 -2.47
C SER A 56 -3.02 -8.13 -3.52
N TYR A 57 -2.68 -8.59 -4.72
CA TYR A 57 -3.62 -8.72 -5.84
C TYR A 57 -3.84 -10.19 -6.16
N ASP A 58 -5.04 -10.51 -6.63
CA ASP A 58 -5.34 -11.81 -7.23
C ASP A 58 -4.58 -11.98 -8.56
N ALA A 59 -4.45 -13.22 -9.03
CA ALA A 59 -3.81 -13.60 -10.28
C ALA A 59 -4.35 -12.82 -11.49
N PHE A 60 -5.65 -12.48 -11.48
CA PHE A 60 -6.27 -11.67 -12.53
C PHE A 60 -6.20 -10.17 -12.28
N GLY A 61 -5.71 -9.73 -11.11
CA GLY A 61 -5.63 -8.32 -10.73
C GLY A 61 -6.98 -7.65 -10.47
N ASN A 62 -8.08 -8.42 -10.37
CA ASN A 62 -9.44 -7.90 -10.20
C ASN A 62 -9.84 -7.75 -8.72
N LYS A 63 -9.12 -8.41 -7.81
CA LYS A 63 -9.33 -8.33 -6.37
C LYS A 63 -8.08 -7.82 -5.69
N GLN A 64 -8.27 -6.99 -4.67
CA GLN A 64 -7.24 -6.58 -3.73
C GLN A 64 -7.54 -7.17 -2.37
N MET A 65 -6.52 -7.62 -1.67
CA MET A 65 -6.63 -8.09 -0.29
C MET A 65 -5.70 -7.30 0.62
N LYS A 66 -6.20 -6.96 1.79
CA LYS A 66 -5.47 -6.33 2.89
C LYS A 66 -5.71 -7.12 4.17
N ILE A 67 -4.64 -7.39 4.92
CA ILE A 67 -4.74 -8.16 6.17
C ILE A 67 -4.29 -7.32 7.35
N LYS A 68 -5.17 -7.20 8.35
CA LYS A 68 -4.88 -6.56 9.63
C LYS A 68 -4.76 -7.61 10.72
N VAL A 69 -3.72 -7.48 11.54
CA VAL A 69 -3.52 -8.31 12.73
C VAL A 69 -4.36 -7.73 13.86
N LEU A 70 -5.21 -8.56 14.46
CA LEU A 70 -6.05 -8.19 15.60
C LEU A 70 -5.41 -8.65 16.91
N GLU A 71 -5.03 -9.92 16.97
CA GLU A 71 -4.46 -10.53 18.16
C GLU A 71 -3.19 -11.30 17.82
N VAL A 72 -2.20 -11.12 18.67
CA VAL A 72 -0.93 -11.86 18.66
C VAL A 72 -0.80 -12.62 19.97
N SER A 73 -0.23 -13.81 19.89
CA SER A 73 0.11 -14.61 21.06
C SER A 73 1.50 -14.24 21.57
N ASP A 74 1.63 -14.12 22.89
CA ASP A 74 2.90 -13.87 23.60
C ASP A 74 3.78 -15.13 23.70
N GLU A 75 3.43 -16.21 23.01
CA GLU A 75 4.28 -17.41 22.96
C GLU A 75 5.67 -17.08 22.42
N ASN A 76 6.70 -17.37 23.22
CA ASN A 76 8.08 -17.22 22.80
C ASN A 76 8.36 -18.07 21.56
N PRO A 77 9.00 -17.51 20.52
CA PRO A 77 9.34 -18.28 19.34
C PRO A 77 10.20 -19.49 19.73
N PRO A 78 9.94 -20.68 19.13
CA PRO A 78 10.62 -21.93 19.50
C PRO A 78 12.13 -21.87 19.33
N SER A 79 12.67 -20.86 18.65
CA SER A 79 14.08 -20.49 18.67
C SER A 79 14.23 -19.00 18.35
N LYS A 80 15.10 -18.29 19.08
CA LYS A 80 15.57 -16.94 18.69
C LYS A 80 16.31 -17.07 17.36
N TRP A 81 15.62 -16.80 16.26
CA TRP A 81 16.20 -16.94 14.92
C TRP A 81 17.20 -15.79 14.69
N LYS A 82 18.32 -16.05 14.03
CA LYS A 82 19.32 -15.02 13.66
C LYS A 82 18.77 -13.86 12.81
N PHE A 83 17.56 -13.99 12.27
CA PHE A 83 16.90 -13.04 11.37
C PHE A 83 15.86 -12.15 12.08
N GLY A 84 15.84 -12.15 13.42
CA GLY A 84 15.01 -11.27 14.24
C GLY A 84 13.83 -11.98 14.91
N ASP A 85 13.00 -11.17 15.57
CA ASP A 85 11.85 -11.64 16.34
C ASP A 85 10.67 -11.99 15.43
N ARG A 86 10.04 -13.12 15.72
CA ARG A 86 8.80 -13.56 15.08
C ARG A 86 7.67 -13.49 16.10
N VAL A 87 6.53 -13.04 15.63
CA VAL A 87 5.30 -12.93 16.40
C VAL A 87 4.34 -13.99 15.90
N LYS A 88 3.68 -14.68 16.83
CA LYS A 88 2.66 -15.68 16.51
C LYS A 88 1.32 -14.97 16.40
N VAL A 89 0.71 -14.97 15.23
CA VAL A 89 -0.59 -14.34 14.99
C VAL A 89 -1.72 -15.31 15.39
N SER A 90 -2.67 -14.84 16.19
CA SER A 90 -3.85 -15.64 16.59
C SER A 90 -5.10 -15.25 15.80
N LYS A 91 -5.37 -13.95 15.64
CA LYS A 91 -6.54 -13.46 14.90
C LYS A 91 -6.19 -12.39 13.88
N ILE A 92 -6.85 -12.46 12.72
CA ILE A 92 -6.70 -11.49 11.64
C ILE A 92 -8.05 -11.02 11.13
N LEU A 93 -8.08 -9.81 10.58
CA LEU A 93 -9.16 -9.29 9.76
C LEU A 93 -8.65 -9.22 8.32
N VAL A 94 -9.35 -9.88 7.41
CA VAL A 94 -9.06 -9.84 5.99
C VAL A 94 -10.12 -9.02 5.30
N THR A 95 -9.68 -8.03 4.52
CA THR A 95 -10.53 -7.21 3.68
C THR A 95 -10.22 -7.53 2.22
N ILE A 96 -11.20 -8.03 1.47
CA ILE A 96 -11.11 -8.25 0.03
C ILE A 96 -11.96 -7.19 -0.67
N LYS A 97 -11.32 -6.38 -1.51
CA LYS A 97 -11.98 -5.38 -2.35
C LYS A 97 -12.01 -5.87 -3.80
N HIS A 98 -13.19 -5.94 -4.38
CA HIS A 98 -13.37 -6.19 -5.80
C HIS A 98 -13.18 -4.87 -6.55
N LEU A 99 -12.19 -4.81 -7.44
CA LEU A 99 -11.85 -3.60 -8.20
C LEU A 99 -12.91 -3.27 -9.25
N SER A 100 -13.59 -4.27 -9.81
CA SER A 100 -14.60 -4.12 -10.84
C SER A 100 -15.96 -3.69 -10.28
N THR A 101 -16.43 -4.32 -9.19
CA THR A 101 -17.76 -4.06 -8.60
C THR A 101 -17.73 -3.04 -7.47
N GLN A 102 -16.54 -2.68 -6.97
CA GLN A 102 -16.34 -1.85 -5.77
C GLN A 102 -16.91 -2.44 -4.47
N GLU A 103 -17.30 -3.72 -4.49
CA GLU A 103 -17.74 -4.43 -3.31
C GLU A 103 -16.57 -4.73 -2.38
N VAL A 104 -16.82 -4.66 -1.08
CA VAL A 104 -15.84 -4.92 -0.03
C VAL A 104 -16.38 -6.04 0.85
N GLU A 105 -15.62 -7.12 0.94
CA GLU A 105 -15.86 -8.25 1.82
C GLU A 105 -14.88 -8.17 2.98
N GLU A 106 -15.38 -8.26 4.20
CA GLU A 106 -14.57 -8.28 5.41
C GLU A 106 -14.86 -9.57 6.18
N GLY A 107 -13.80 -10.29 6.53
CA GLY A 107 -13.87 -11.54 7.28
C GLY A 107 -12.88 -11.51 8.43
N GLU A 108 -13.38 -11.72 9.64
CA GLU A 108 -12.55 -11.98 10.82
C GLU A 108 -12.25 -13.48 10.89
N PHE A 109 -10.96 -13.82 11.02
CA PHE A 109 -10.49 -15.19 11.06
C PHE A 109 -9.67 -15.43 12.31
N ASP A 110 -10.12 -16.41 13.11
CA ASP A 110 -9.34 -16.97 14.20
C ASP A 110 -8.44 -18.07 13.65
N ILE A 111 -7.20 -17.70 13.33
CA ILE A 111 -6.24 -18.59 12.68
C ILE A 111 -5.80 -19.71 13.62
N GLU A 112 -5.84 -19.48 14.93
CA GLU A 112 -5.56 -20.52 15.92
C GLU A 112 -6.63 -21.60 15.92
N ALA A 113 -7.91 -21.22 15.88
CA ALA A 113 -9.01 -22.16 15.76
C ALA A 113 -8.99 -22.93 14.43
N ILE A 114 -8.72 -22.22 13.32
CA ILE A 114 -8.61 -22.78 11.97
C ILE A 114 -7.46 -23.79 11.89
N GLU A 115 -6.29 -23.50 12.45
CA GLU A 115 -5.16 -24.44 12.47
C GLU A 115 -5.52 -25.71 13.25
N ARG A 116 -6.16 -25.56 14.42
CA ARG A 116 -6.59 -26.71 15.23
C ARG A 116 -7.59 -27.58 14.47
N GLU A 117 -8.55 -26.98 13.78
CA GLU A 117 -9.50 -27.70 12.94
C GLU A 117 -8.83 -28.39 11.75
N LEU A 118 -7.85 -27.73 11.12
CA LEU A 118 -7.07 -28.30 10.02
C LEU A 118 -6.26 -29.52 10.50
N ALA A 119 -5.63 -29.43 11.67
CA ALA A 119 -4.88 -30.53 12.28
C ALA A 119 -5.78 -31.71 12.64
N GLU A 120 -7.02 -31.45 13.06
CA GLU A 120 -8.00 -32.49 13.36
C GLU A 120 -8.53 -33.16 12.08
N LYS A 121 -8.97 -32.39 11.10
CA LYS A 121 -9.59 -32.92 9.87
C LYS A 121 -8.60 -33.51 8.88
N ARG A 122 -7.42 -32.91 8.76
CA ARG A 122 -6.45 -33.24 7.70
C ARG A 122 -5.09 -33.71 8.23
N HIS A 123 -4.88 -33.75 9.55
CA HIS A 123 -3.62 -34.17 10.17
C HIS A 123 -2.38 -33.40 9.68
N TYR A 124 -2.58 -32.16 9.23
CA TYR A 124 -1.50 -31.23 8.88
C TYR A 124 -1.40 -30.15 9.97
N SER A 125 -0.17 -29.84 10.40
CA SER A 125 0.12 -28.65 11.20
C SER A 125 0.83 -27.62 10.33
N SER A 126 0.53 -26.34 10.57
CA SER A 126 1.01 -25.24 9.75
C SER A 126 1.86 -24.31 10.59
N THR A 127 3.05 -23.95 10.11
CA THR A 127 3.88 -22.94 10.80
C THR A 127 3.60 -21.51 10.31
N ASN A 128 2.53 -21.33 9.54
CA ASN A 128 2.25 -20.10 8.80
C ASN A 128 1.79 -18.93 9.69
N ARG A 129 1.47 -19.19 10.96
CA ARG A 129 1.14 -18.17 11.97
C ARG A 129 2.35 -17.34 12.43
N TRP A 130 3.57 -17.82 12.20
CA TRP A 130 4.79 -17.12 12.62
C TRP A 130 5.19 -16.07 11.58
N VAL A 131 4.90 -14.81 11.89
CA VAL A 131 5.22 -13.67 11.02
C VAL A 131 6.38 -12.88 11.63
N PRO A 132 7.42 -12.52 10.85
CA PRO A 132 8.47 -11.62 11.33
C PRO A 132 7.88 -10.28 11.76
N ALA A 133 8.33 -9.73 12.90
CA ALA A 133 7.85 -8.42 13.35
C ALA A 133 8.11 -7.30 12.32
N ASN A 134 9.17 -7.43 11.52
CA ASN A 134 9.48 -6.50 10.43
C ASN A 134 8.45 -6.51 9.30
N ASP A 135 7.74 -7.62 9.10
CA ASP A 135 6.72 -7.81 8.07
C ASP A 135 5.33 -7.33 8.55
N ILE A 136 5.26 -6.76 9.75
CA ILE A 136 4.06 -6.13 10.31
C ILE A 136 4.33 -4.62 10.43
N LYS A 137 3.53 -3.81 9.74
CA LYS A 137 3.63 -2.34 9.75
C LYS A 137 2.29 -1.75 10.15
N ASN A 138 2.25 -0.97 11.23
CA ASN A 138 1.04 -0.33 11.74
C ASN A 138 -0.14 -1.32 11.94
N GLY A 139 0.16 -2.55 12.35
CA GLY A 139 -0.82 -3.62 12.55
C GLY A 139 -1.30 -4.30 11.26
N TYR A 140 -0.75 -3.96 10.09
CA TYR A 140 -1.02 -4.64 8.82
C TYR A 140 0.15 -5.53 8.43
N VAL A 141 -0.19 -6.67 7.83
CA VAL A 141 0.80 -7.60 7.28
C VAL A 141 1.21 -7.14 5.89
N LEU A 142 2.47 -7.36 5.51
CA LEU A 142 2.91 -7.13 4.13
C LEU A 142 2.21 -8.08 3.15
N GLY A 143 1.87 -7.57 1.97
CA GLY A 143 1.18 -8.31 0.90
C GLY A 143 1.91 -9.59 0.46
N SER A 144 3.24 -9.63 0.60
CA SER A 144 4.05 -10.81 0.32
C SER A 144 3.79 -12.01 1.24
N ARG A 145 3.15 -11.78 2.39
CA ARG A 145 2.84 -12.83 3.39
C ARG A 145 1.36 -13.20 3.42
N HIS A 146 0.51 -12.50 2.68
CA HIS A 146 -0.93 -12.73 2.74
C HIS A 146 -1.29 -14.18 2.41
N THR A 147 -0.84 -14.69 1.26
CA THR A 147 -1.14 -16.06 0.81
C THR A 147 -0.65 -17.12 1.77
N THR A 148 0.50 -16.92 2.41
CA THR A 148 1.01 -17.83 3.44
C THR A 148 0.12 -17.81 4.68
N LEU A 149 -0.30 -16.63 5.14
CA LEU A 149 -1.09 -16.50 6.38
C LEU A 149 -2.52 -17.02 6.22
N ILE A 150 -3.12 -16.87 5.04
CA ILE A 150 -4.49 -17.33 4.76
C ILE A 150 -4.55 -18.76 4.19
N SER A 151 -3.42 -19.44 3.99
CA SER A 151 -3.39 -20.76 3.34
C SER A 151 -4.27 -21.78 4.04
N ASP A 152 -4.30 -21.74 5.37
CA ASP A 152 -5.02 -22.70 6.19
C ASP A 152 -6.53 -22.44 6.10
N ALA A 153 -6.91 -21.17 6.10
CA ALA A 153 -8.29 -20.74 5.87
C ALA A 153 -8.75 -21.10 4.46
N SER A 154 -7.90 -20.90 3.44
CA SER A 154 -8.20 -21.27 2.06
C SER A 154 -8.31 -22.79 1.89
N ALA A 155 -7.47 -23.57 2.58
CA ALA A 155 -7.54 -25.03 2.54
C ALA A 155 -8.83 -25.60 3.14
N LEU A 156 -9.46 -24.88 4.07
CA LEU A 156 -10.78 -25.20 4.65
C LEU A 156 -11.95 -24.48 3.95
N ASP A 157 -11.69 -23.84 2.81
CA ASP A 157 -12.70 -23.13 2.00
C ASP A 157 -13.36 -21.94 2.73
N TYR A 158 -12.73 -21.39 3.76
CA TYR A 158 -13.23 -20.20 4.49
C TYR A 158 -13.01 -18.90 3.72
N ILE A 159 -12.05 -18.87 2.81
CA ILE A 159 -11.70 -17.72 2.01
C ILE A 159 -11.39 -18.17 0.58
N ILE A 160 -11.98 -17.48 -0.38
CA ILE A 160 -11.70 -17.66 -1.80
C ILE A 160 -11.15 -16.33 -2.29
N PHE A 161 -9.87 -16.34 -2.65
CA PHE A 161 -9.16 -15.18 -3.17
C PHE A 161 -8.93 -15.34 -4.67
#